data_AF-A0A259CLD1-F1
#
_entry.id   AF-A0A259CLD1-F1
#
_cell.length_a   1.000
_cell.length_b   1.000
_cell.length_c   1.000
_cell.angle_alpha   90.00
_cell.angle_beta   90.00
_cell.angle_gamma   90.00
#
_symmetry.space_group_name_H-M   'P 1'
#
loop_
_entity.id
_entity.type
_entity.pdbx_description
1 polymer ?
#
loop_
_entity_poly.entity_id
_entity_poly.type
_entity_poly.pdbx_seq_one_letter_code
_entity_poly.pdbx_strand_id
1 'polypeptide(L)'
;MMPDARSQAFRDLRLAIAALGPHLQPKAAAALTDLADLVDRLDQPPADEAGDDAPEPLRHLLTLAGPEVAPLLLQQLVADLSQCQRDIVGAVERDDWQSGRNGSHVLMSLAGSVGAVALQSLAEAMNAAAHRQDMDDAVRLLPQITAEIGIVIRMIEATPPVLPLAEGKR
;
A
#
# COMPACT_ATOMS: atom_id res chain seq x y z
N MET A 1 0.48 -3.77 -34.41
CA MET A 1 1.01 -3.47 -33.06
C MET A 1 0.93 -4.77 -32.28
N MET A 2 2.06 -5.44 -32.03
CA MET A 2 2.07 -6.70 -31.28
C MET A 2 1.69 -6.40 -29.82
N PRO A 3 0.86 -7.23 -29.16
CA PRO A 3 0.62 -7.07 -27.73
C PRO A 3 1.96 -7.15 -26.97
N ASP A 4 2.11 -6.27 -25.97
CA ASP A 4 3.24 -6.30 -25.05
C ASP A 4 3.36 -7.70 -24.42
N ALA A 5 4.58 -8.24 -24.39
CA ALA A 5 4.85 -9.61 -23.93
C ALA A 5 4.41 -9.80 -22.47
N ARG A 6 4.48 -8.75 -21.66
CA ARG A 6 3.98 -8.74 -20.28
C ARG A 6 2.45 -8.86 -20.23
N SER A 7 1.72 -8.02 -20.97
CA SER A 7 0.26 -8.12 -21.03
C SER A 7 -0.22 -9.47 -21.57
N GLN A 8 0.52 -10.07 -22.50
CA GLN A 8 0.22 -11.41 -22.99
C GLN A 8 0.39 -12.47 -21.89
N ALA A 9 1.50 -12.41 -21.14
CA ALA A 9 1.75 -13.35 -20.04
C ALA A 9 0.68 -13.28 -18.94
N PHE A 10 0.23 -12.08 -18.57
CA PHE A 10 -0.85 -11.92 -17.58
C PHE A 10 -2.20 -12.41 -18.09
N ARG A 11 -2.52 -12.21 -19.38
CA ARG A 11 -3.70 -12.80 -19.99
C ARG A 11 -3.67 -14.33 -19.96
N ASP A 12 -2.54 -14.93 -20.34
CA ASP A 12 -2.39 -16.38 -20.37
C ASP A 12 -2.52 -16.99 -18.96
N LEU A 13 -1.97 -16.31 -17.94
CA LEU A 13 -2.10 -16.73 -16.54
C LEU A 13 -3.55 -16.68 -16.04
N ARG A 14 -4.31 -15.62 -16.36
CA ARG A 14 -5.74 -15.54 -16.01
C ARG A 14 -6.57 -16.65 -16.66
N LEU A 15 -6.30 -16.93 -17.93
CA LEU A 15 -6.97 -18.02 -18.65
C LEU A 15 -6.68 -19.37 -17.98
N ALA A 16 -5.45 -19.61 -17.55
CA ALA A 16 -5.08 -20.82 -16.83
C ALA A 16 -5.81 -20.94 -15.47
N ILE A 17 -5.86 -19.84 -14.69
CA ILE A 17 -6.57 -19.79 -13.41
C ILE A 17 -8.06 -20.08 -13.59
N ALA A 18 -8.71 -19.41 -14.56
CA ALA A 18 -10.13 -19.59 -14.85
C ALA A 18 -10.46 -21.02 -15.33
N ALA A 19 -9.57 -21.63 -16.13
CA ALA A 19 -9.74 -22.99 -16.61
C ALA A 19 -9.60 -24.05 -15.49
N LEU A 20 -8.78 -23.78 -14.47
CA LEU A 20 -8.57 -24.70 -13.35
C LEU A 20 -9.69 -24.67 -12.31
N GLY A 21 -10.31 -23.50 -12.11
CA GLY A 21 -11.35 -23.28 -11.09
C GLY A 21 -12.45 -24.36 -11.02
N PRO A 22 -13.09 -24.74 -12.15
CA PRO A 22 -14.16 -25.75 -12.16
C PRO A 22 -13.73 -27.17 -11.77
N HIS A 23 -12.43 -27.47 -11.81
CA HIS A 23 -11.89 -28.82 -11.57
C HIS A 23 -11.37 -29.03 -10.15
N LEU A 24 -11.44 -28.01 -9.29
CA LEU A 24 -10.82 -28.02 -7.97
C LEU A 24 -11.84 -28.11 -6.84
N GLN A 25 -11.38 -28.66 -5.71
CA GLN A 25 -12.17 -28.67 -4.48
C GLN A 25 -12.37 -27.23 -3.98
N PRO A 26 -13.45 -26.93 -3.22
CA PRO A 26 -13.79 -25.57 -2.81
C PRO A 26 -12.65 -24.79 -2.12
N LYS A 27 -11.86 -25.47 -1.28
CA LYS A 27 -10.70 -24.85 -0.61
C LYS A 27 -9.60 -24.42 -1.61
N ALA A 28 -9.35 -25.23 -2.63
CA ALA A 28 -8.37 -24.92 -3.67
C ALA A 28 -8.92 -23.88 -4.66
N ALA A 29 -10.23 -23.85 -4.90
CA ALA A 29 -10.88 -22.81 -5.69
C ALA A 29 -10.77 -21.44 -5.02
N ALA A 30 -10.94 -21.35 -3.69
CA ALA A 30 -10.72 -20.10 -2.94
C ALA A 30 -9.29 -19.57 -3.10
N ALA A 31 -8.29 -20.45 -2.98
CA ALA A 31 -6.88 -20.06 -3.18
C ALA A 31 -6.59 -19.57 -4.63
N LEU A 32 -7.30 -20.10 -5.64
CA LEU A 32 -7.20 -19.59 -7.01
C LEU A 32 -7.85 -18.22 -7.18
N THR A 33 -8.94 -17.94 -6.47
CA THR A 33 -9.53 -16.60 -6.42
C THR A 33 -8.54 -15.60 -5.84
N ASP A 34 -7.91 -15.92 -4.71
CA ASP A 34 -6.89 -15.06 -4.09
C ASP A 34 -5.70 -14.81 -5.05
N LEU A 35 -5.31 -15.83 -5.82
CA LEU A 35 -4.26 -15.71 -6.83
C LEU A 35 -4.71 -14.83 -8.02
N ALA A 36 -5.97 -14.94 -8.46
CA ALA A 36 -6.53 -14.09 -9.51
C ALA A 36 -6.49 -12.62 -9.11
N ASP A 37 -6.89 -12.31 -7.87
CA ASP A 37 -6.88 -10.96 -7.33
C ASP A 37 -5.45 -10.40 -7.25
N LEU A 38 -4.47 -11.24 -6.88
CA LEU A 38 -3.05 -10.86 -6.88
C LEU A 38 -2.53 -10.58 -8.30
N VAL A 39 -2.91 -11.41 -9.27
CA VAL A 39 -2.55 -11.24 -10.68
C VAL A 39 -3.10 -9.94 -11.24
N ASP A 40 -4.35 -9.60 -10.92
CA ASP A 40 -4.95 -8.34 -11.35
C ASP A 40 -4.24 -7.11 -10.78
N ARG A 41 -3.79 -7.18 -9.53
CA ARG A 41 -2.98 -6.12 -8.92
C ARG A 41 -1.60 -5.96 -9.57
N LEU A 42 -1.01 -7.04 -10.09
CA LEU A 42 0.32 -7.02 -10.73
C LEU A 42 0.29 -6.61 -12.20
N ASP A 43 -0.83 -6.85 -12.88
CA ASP A 43 -1.06 -6.45 -14.27
C ASP A 43 -1.58 -5.02 -14.40
N GLN A 44 -1.99 -4.38 -13.30
CA GLN A 44 -2.20 -2.93 -13.31
C GLN A 44 -0.93 -2.23 -13.82
N PRO A 45 -1.06 -1.27 -14.75
CA PRO A 45 0.09 -0.55 -15.28
C PRO A 45 0.87 0.11 -14.13
N PRO A 46 2.20 0.25 -14.26
CA PRO A 46 2.95 1.09 -13.33
C PRO A 46 2.29 2.47 -13.27
N ALA A 47 2.23 3.03 -12.07
CA ALA A 47 1.47 4.23 -11.73
C ALA A 47 1.94 5.52 -12.47
N ASP A 48 2.81 5.42 -13.47
CA ASP A 48 3.12 6.51 -14.41
C ASP A 48 1.89 6.97 -15.23
N GLU A 49 0.81 6.18 -15.28
CA GLU A 49 -0.49 6.60 -15.83
C GLU A 49 -1.53 7.00 -14.76
N ALA A 50 -1.19 6.93 -13.47
CA ALA A 50 -2.01 7.53 -12.42
C ALA A 50 -1.80 9.04 -12.48
N GLY A 51 -2.78 9.74 -13.04
CA GLY A 51 -2.79 11.19 -13.10
C GLY A 51 -2.74 11.84 -11.71
N ASP A 52 -2.94 13.16 -11.71
CA ASP A 52 -2.95 14.14 -10.62
C ASP A 52 -3.86 13.83 -9.38
N ASP A 53 -4.30 12.58 -9.22
CA ASP A 53 -5.27 12.09 -8.22
C ASP A 53 -4.61 11.63 -6.92
N ALA A 54 -3.55 12.32 -6.47
CA ALA A 54 -3.10 12.15 -5.08
C ALA A 54 -4.27 12.52 -4.12
N PRO A 55 -4.47 11.80 -3.01
CA PRO A 55 -5.54 12.11 -2.07
C PRO A 55 -5.46 13.57 -1.58
N GLU A 56 -6.61 14.21 -1.37
CA GLU A 56 -6.70 15.61 -0.92
C GLU A 56 -5.79 15.91 0.30
N PRO A 57 -5.69 15.04 1.33
CA PRO A 57 -4.77 15.29 2.45
C PRO A 57 -3.30 15.36 2.03
N LEU A 58 -2.85 14.45 1.16
CA LEU A 58 -1.49 14.47 0.63
C LEU A 58 -1.26 15.71 -0.23
N ARG A 59 -2.18 16.04 -1.14
CA ARG A 59 -2.10 17.26 -1.96
C ARG A 59 -2.02 18.53 -1.12
N HIS A 60 -2.83 18.62 -0.08
CA HIS A 60 -2.80 19.74 0.86
C HIS A 60 -1.46 19.83 1.58
N LEU A 61 -0.94 18.70 2.08
CA LEU A 61 0.36 18.62 2.75
C LEU A 61 1.49 19.09 1.83
N LEU A 62 1.51 18.64 0.57
CA LEU A 62 2.52 19.04 -0.41
C LEU A 62 2.41 20.52 -0.79
N THR A 63 1.18 21.05 -0.88
CA THR A 63 0.94 22.47 -1.12
C THR A 63 1.50 23.34 0.01
N LEU A 64 1.33 22.92 1.27
CA LEU A 64 1.88 23.61 2.43
C LEU A 64 3.41 23.54 2.48
N ALA A 65 3.99 22.40 2.12
CA ALA A 65 5.44 22.22 2.06
C ALA A 65 6.08 23.06 0.94
N GLY A 66 5.37 23.25 -0.16
CA GLY A 66 5.85 23.97 -1.33
C GLY A 66 6.84 23.14 -2.19
N PRO A 67 7.19 23.64 -3.38
CA PRO A 67 7.91 22.89 -4.42
C PRO A 67 9.34 22.47 -4.01
N GLU A 68 9.97 23.20 -3.10
CA GLU A 68 11.34 22.91 -2.66
C GLU A 68 11.39 21.76 -1.64
N VAL A 69 10.40 21.69 -0.74
CA VAL A 69 10.39 20.74 0.39
C VAL A 69 9.58 19.48 0.05
N ALA A 70 8.56 19.60 -0.80
CA ALA A 70 7.67 18.49 -1.17
C ALA A 70 8.41 17.21 -1.62
N PRO A 71 9.46 17.26 -2.47
CA PRO A 71 10.18 16.05 -2.86
C PRO A 71 10.86 15.33 -1.69
N LEU A 72 11.46 16.08 -0.76
CA LEU A 72 12.09 15.51 0.43
C LEU A 72 11.05 14.92 1.38
N LEU A 73 9.90 15.57 1.51
CA LEU A 73 8.79 15.07 2.32
C LEU A 73 8.24 13.75 1.79
N LEU A 74 8.05 13.62 0.47
CA LEU A 74 7.61 12.37 -0.16
C LEU A 74 8.63 11.23 0.10
N GLN A 75 9.93 11.50 -0.06
CA GLN A 75 10.99 10.53 0.25
C GLN A 75 10.96 10.09 1.72
N GLN A 76 10.77 11.04 2.64
CA GLN A 76 10.67 10.75 4.07
C GLN A 76 9.44 9.90 4.38
N LEU A 77 8.28 10.20 3.79
CA LEU A 77 7.06 9.39 3.97
C LEU A 77 7.27 7.94 3.51
N VAL A 78 7.90 7.71 2.36
CA VAL A 78 8.23 6.34 1.89
C VAL A 78 9.16 5.63 2.86
N ALA A 79 10.18 6.33 3.36
CA ALA A 79 11.13 5.77 4.31
C ALA A 79 10.45 5.39 5.63
N ASP A 80 9.58 6.25 6.16
CA ASP A 80 8.86 6.05 7.42
C ASP A 80 7.84 4.91 7.29
N LEU A 81 7.08 4.85 6.20
CA LEU A 81 6.16 3.74 5.93
C LEU A 81 6.90 2.40 5.84
N SER A 82 8.05 2.38 5.16
CA SER A 82 8.90 1.19 5.05
C SER A 82 9.48 0.77 6.40
N GLN A 83 9.82 1.73 7.26
CA GLN A 83 10.29 1.46 8.61
C GLN A 83 9.18 0.90 9.50
N CYS A 84 7.99 1.51 9.50
CA CYS A 84 6.82 0.99 10.21
C CYS A 84 6.50 -0.44 9.82
N GLN A 85 6.57 -0.78 8.53
CA GLN A 85 6.38 -2.16 8.08
C GLN A 85 7.38 -3.12 8.75
N ARG A 86 8.68 -2.78 8.72
CA ARG A 86 9.73 -3.61 9.36
C ARG A 86 9.50 -3.76 10.86
N ASP A 87 9.11 -2.69 11.54
CA ASP A 87 8.88 -2.68 12.98
C ASP A 87 7.67 -3.54 13.37
N ILE A 88 6.57 -3.43 12.63
CA ILE A 88 5.35 -4.22 12.88
C ILE A 88 5.61 -5.71 12.60
N VAL A 89 6.26 -6.03 11.47
CA VAL A 89 6.62 -7.43 11.14
C VAL A 89 7.55 -8.00 12.21
N GLY A 90 8.63 -7.29 12.54
CA GLY A 90 9.59 -7.74 13.54
C GLY A 90 9.01 -7.84 14.95
N ALA A 91 8.01 -7.01 15.28
CA ALA A 91 7.28 -7.10 16.53
C ALA A 91 6.45 -8.39 16.63
N VAL A 92 5.72 -8.75 15.58
CA VAL A 92 4.94 -9.99 15.52
C VAL A 92 5.84 -11.21 15.58
N GLU A 93 6.97 -11.21 14.86
CA GLU A 93 7.93 -12.33 14.86
C GLU A 93 8.59 -12.59 16.22
N ARG A 94 8.67 -11.56 17.09
CA ARG A 94 9.40 -11.61 18.37
C ARG A 94 8.49 -11.53 19.60
N ASP A 95 7.18 -11.58 19.42
CA ASP A 95 6.19 -11.30 20.46
C ASP A 95 6.42 -9.94 21.17
N ASP A 96 6.98 -8.95 20.48
CA ASP A 96 7.29 -7.63 21.03
C ASP A 96 6.10 -6.67 20.85
N TRP A 97 5.11 -6.82 21.73
CA TRP A 97 3.89 -6.02 21.73
C TRP A 97 4.12 -4.53 21.92
N GLN A 98 5.20 -4.13 22.60
CA GLN A 98 5.50 -2.71 22.79
C GLN A 98 5.93 -2.08 21.46
N SER A 99 6.82 -2.74 20.72
CA SER A 99 7.22 -2.31 19.39
C SER A 99 6.06 -2.37 18.41
N GLY A 100 5.20 -3.39 18.49
CA GLY A 100 3.99 -3.52 17.67
C GLY A 100 3.03 -2.32 17.85
N ARG A 101 2.74 -1.95 19.10
CA ARG A 101 1.92 -0.76 19.42
C ARG A 101 2.54 0.51 18.86
N ASN A 102 3.83 0.75 19.15
CA ASN A 102 4.52 1.95 18.68
C ASN A 102 4.50 2.05 17.15
N GLY A 103 4.83 0.97 16.46
CA GLY A 103 4.82 0.90 14.99
C GLY A 103 3.43 1.15 14.41
N SER A 104 2.40 0.50 14.95
CA SER A 104 1.02 0.70 14.50
C SER A 104 0.49 2.11 14.78
N HIS A 105 0.86 2.72 15.91
CA HIS A 105 0.46 4.08 16.24
C HIS A 105 1.07 5.12 15.29
N VAL A 106 2.36 5.00 14.97
CA VAL A 106 3.01 5.85 13.96
C VAL A 106 2.35 5.64 12.60
N LEU A 107 2.04 4.39 12.23
CA LEU A 107 1.38 4.07 10.98
C LEU A 107 -0.01 4.71 10.86
N MET A 108 -0.78 4.80 11.96
CA MET A 108 -2.05 5.54 11.98
C MET A 108 -1.86 7.01 11.60
N SER A 109 -0.85 7.67 12.18
CA SER A 109 -0.55 9.08 11.87
C SER A 109 -0.12 9.27 10.42
N LEU A 110 0.79 8.44 9.91
CA LEU A 110 1.25 8.50 8.52
C LEU A 110 0.10 8.29 7.54
N ALA A 111 -0.73 7.26 7.78
CA ALA A 111 -1.90 6.96 6.96
C ALA A 111 -2.89 8.12 6.94
N GLY A 112 -3.15 8.75 8.10
CA GLY A 112 -3.99 9.94 8.18
C GLY A 112 -3.43 11.12 7.39
N SER A 113 -2.13 11.38 7.48
CA SER A 113 -1.47 12.47 6.76
C SER A 113 -1.56 12.34 5.23
N VAL A 114 -1.55 11.10 4.72
CA VAL A 114 -1.63 10.85 3.27
C VAL A 114 -3.05 10.49 2.80
N GLY A 115 -4.03 10.47 3.70
CA GLY A 115 -5.43 10.15 3.37
C GLY A 115 -5.70 8.66 3.09
N ALA A 116 -4.83 7.75 3.53
CA ALA A 116 -4.96 6.32 3.32
C ALA A 116 -5.90 5.68 4.35
N VAL A 117 -7.21 5.85 4.15
CA VAL A 117 -8.26 5.41 5.10
C VAL A 117 -8.16 3.91 5.41
N ALA A 118 -7.98 3.06 4.39
CA ALA A 118 -7.86 1.61 4.58
C ALA A 118 -6.64 1.24 5.42
N LEU A 119 -5.48 1.85 5.14
CA LEU A 119 -4.26 1.66 5.93
C LEU A 119 -4.45 2.11 7.38
N GLN A 120 -5.11 3.24 7.59
CA GLN A 120 -5.40 3.75 8.93
C GLN A 120 -6.26 2.76 9.73
N SER A 121 -7.33 2.23 9.14
CA SER A 121 -8.19 1.24 9.82
C SER A 121 -7.44 -0.06 10.14
N LEU A 122 -6.56 -0.52 9.25
CA LEU A 122 -5.70 -1.68 9.52
C LEU A 122 -4.69 -1.41 10.64
N ALA A 123 -4.11 -0.21 10.68
CA ALA A 123 -3.20 0.21 11.74
C ALA A 123 -3.91 0.30 13.10
N GLU A 124 -5.14 0.82 13.15
CA GLU A 124 -5.99 0.83 14.33
C GLU A 124 -6.29 -0.59 14.83
N ALA A 125 -6.65 -1.50 13.92
CA ALA A 125 -6.90 -2.90 14.24
C ALA A 125 -5.64 -3.59 14.80
N MET A 126 -4.47 -3.34 14.19
CA MET A 126 -3.18 -3.88 14.66
C MET A 126 -2.81 -3.35 16.03
N ASN A 127 -3.01 -2.04 16.27
CA ASN A 127 -2.75 -1.45 17.58
C ASN A 127 -3.67 -2.07 18.64
N ALA A 128 -4.93 -2.31 18.31
CA ALA A 128 -5.87 -2.99 19.19
C ALA A 128 -5.46 -4.45 19.47
N ALA A 129 -5.03 -5.20 18.46
CA ALA A 129 -4.51 -6.56 18.62
C ALA A 129 -3.26 -6.58 19.51
N ALA A 130 -2.32 -5.65 19.31
CA ALA A 130 -1.12 -5.52 20.13
C ALA A 130 -1.43 -5.12 21.58
N HIS A 131 -2.46 -4.29 21.81
CA HIS A 131 -2.95 -3.99 23.16
C HIS A 131 -3.53 -5.22 23.87
N ARG A 132 -4.23 -6.09 23.15
CA ARG A 132 -4.78 -7.34 23.67
C ARG A 132 -3.74 -8.48 23.71
N GLN A 133 -2.56 -8.28 23.13
CA GLN A 133 -1.53 -9.30 22.92
C GLN A 133 -2.08 -10.52 22.15
N ASP A 134 -2.92 -10.23 21.16
CA ASP A 134 -3.69 -11.20 20.38
C ASP A 134 -2.90 -11.61 19.13
N MET A 135 -2.11 -12.68 19.25
CA MET A 135 -1.22 -13.14 18.19
C MET A 135 -1.95 -13.62 16.95
N ASP A 136 -3.07 -14.32 17.11
CA ASP A 136 -3.84 -14.82 15.97
C ASP A 136 -4.39 -13.65 15.13
N ASP A 137 -4.88 -12.61 15.78
CA ASP A 137 -5.37 -11.41 15.10
C ASP A 137 -4.21 -10.62 14.44
N ALA A 138 -3.09 -10.48 15.13
CA ALA A 138 -1.89 -9.83 14.60
C ALA A 138 -1.36 -10.52 13.33
N VAL A 139 -1.23 -11.85 13.35
CA VAL A 139 -0.79 -12.66 12.19
C VAL A 139 -1.76 -12.52 11.02
N ARG A 140 -3.07 -12.48 11.29
CA ARG A 140 -4.10 -12.30 10.27
C ARG A 140 -4.06 -10.92 9.60
N LEU A 141 -3.72 -9.87 10.36
CA LEU A 141 -3.66 -8.48 9.89
C LEU A 141 -2.37 -8.17 9.12
N LEU A 142 -1.25 -8.78 9.49
CA LEU A 142 0.09 -8.52 8.93
C LEU A 142 0.16 -8.50 7.38
N PRO A 143 -0.39 -9.49 6.64
CA PRO A 143 -0.33 -9.48 5.18
C PRO A 143 -1.16 -8.35 4.56
N GLN A 144 -2.29 -7.97 5.20
CA GLN A 144 -3.14 -6.87 4.73
C GLN A 144 -2.43 -5.52 4.91
N ILE A 145 -1.83 -5.30 6.08
CA ILE A 145 -1.04 -4.09 6.37
C ILE A 145 0.12 -3.96 5.38
N THR A 146 0.86 -5.05 5.15
CA THR A 146 2.01 -5.06 4.23
C THR A 146 1.58 -4.74 2.80
N ALA A 147 0.46 -5.32 2.34
CA ALA A 147 -0.07 -5.05 1.02
C ALA A 147 -0.50 -3.58 0.86
N GLU A 148 -1.17 -3.04 1.88
CA GLU A 148 -1.69 -1.68 1.86
C GLU A 148 -0.57 -0.62 1.97
N ILE A 149 0.45 -0.85 2.80
CA ILE A 149 1.67 -0.01 2.81
C ILE A 149 2.29 0.03 1.41
N GLY A 150 2.40 -1.12 0.73
CA GLY A 150 2.92 -1.16 -0.63
C GLY A 150 2.07 -0.37 -1.64
N ILE A 151 0.74 -0.32 -1.47
CA ILE A 151 -0.15 0.50 -2.30
C ILE A 151 0.12 1.98 -2.05
N VAL A 152 0.18 2.40 -0.78
CA VAL A 152 0.42 3.80 -0.39
C VAL A 152 1.80 4.28 -0.85
N ILE A 153 2.86 3.46 -0.70
CA ILE A 153 4.20 3.80 -1.19
C ILE A 153 4.18 4.06 -2.70
N ARG A 154 3.56 3.17 -3.50
CA ARG A 154 3.46 3.37 -4.95
C ARG A 154 2.69 4.63 -5.32
N MET A 155 1.62 4.94 -4.60
CA MET A 155 0.87 6.19 -4.78
C MET A 155 1.73 7.42 -4.48
N ILE A 156 2.52 7.40 -3.41
CA ILE A 156 3.45 8.49 -3.05
C ILE A 156 4.53 8.65 -4.12
N GLU A 157 5.11 7.55 -4.60
CA GLU A 157 6.14 7.56 -5.64
C GLU A 157 5.61 8.06 -7.00
N ALA A 158 4.35 7.80 -7.30
CA ALA A 158 3.66 8.31 -8.50
C ALA A 158 3.19 9.76 -8.37
N THR A 159 3.24 10.36 -7.18
CA THR A 159 2.75 11.72 -6.96
C THR A 159 3.72 12.71 -7.64
N PRO A 160 3.24 13.53 -8.58
CA PRO A 160 4.11 14.46 -9.29
C PRO A 160 4.66 15.55 -8.36
N PRO A 161 5.86 16.09 -8.64
CA PRO A 161 6.39 17.20 -7.87
C PRO A 161 5.47 18.42 -8.01
N VAL A 162 5.25 19.13 -6.89
CA VAL A 162 4.52 20.41 -6.92
C VAL A 162 5.29 21.38 -7.82
N LEU A 163 4.70 21.75 -8.96
CA LEU A 163 5.32 22.73 -9.86
C LEU A 163 5.22 24.14 -9.24
N PRO A 164 6.24 24.99 -9.39
CA PRO A 164 6.11 26.39 -9.02
C PRO A 164 4.96 27.02 -9.81
N LEU A 165 4.07 27.74 -9.11
CA LEU A 165 3.10 28.60 -9.79
C LEU A 165 3.90 29.55 -10.68
N ALA A 166 3.70 29.47 -12.00
CA ALA A 166 4.35 30.37 -12.94
C ALA A 166 4.06 31.81 -12.51
N GLU A 167 5.08 32.51 -12.02
CA GLU A 167 4.96 33.91 -11.62
C GLU A 167 4.44 34.70 -12.82
N GLY A 168 3.18 35.13 -12.72
CA GLY A 168 2.56 35.99 -13.70
C GLY A 168 3.32 37.31 -13.71
N LYS A 169 4.16 37.50 -14.74
CA LYS A 169 4.69 38.81 -15.10
C LYS A 169 3.50 39.78 -15.24
N ARG A 170 3.43 40.76 -14.34
CA ARG A 170 2.69 42.01 -14.51
C ARG A 170 3.63 43.17 -14.24
#